data_AF-A0A256J4B7-F1
#
_entry.id   AF-A0A256J4B7-F1
#
_cell.length_a   1.000
_cell.length_b   1.000
_cell.length_c   1.000
_cell.angle_alpha   90.00
_cell.angle_beta   90.00
_cell.angle_gamma   90.00
#
_symmetry.space_group_name_H-M   'P 1'
#
loop_
_entity.id
_entity.type
_entity.pdbx_description
1 polymer ?
#
loop_
_entity_poly.entity_id
_entity_poly.type
_entity_poly.pdbx_seq_one_letter_code
_entity_poly.pdbx_strand_id
1 'polypeptide(L)'
;EHLRDLGDRLDELAGVRGLIDDAIATDPPQEITEGGVIREGFDGDLDDLRATEREGREWVADLEASERERTGIDSLSVGHNQVHGYYIEVTDANLDRVPDDYRRRQTLKNSERYVTPELKEREEEIVGAAERADALEYELFVDVRERVAAETERIQALADALAELDALASLAAVAVEHDYVRPELREGVDESPDADGAATAGVEIEGGRHPVVERTEDAFVPNDADLPRGSVAVITGPNMSGKSTYMRSVALAVVLAQTGSFVPAQAATLPVFDRVFTRVGASDDIAGGQSTFMREMSELTEILHDAGPDSLVLLDEVGRGTATTDGRAIARAAAEFLHDELGATALFATHYHGLTDLADERERVFNLHFTATREDGDVTFLHRVVPGASSSSYGVKVAELAGVPGAVVDRARDLVAAEEADRWRAASGAGREDAVDPADRSGEGEAEGDRDGDASLREFLAEEASEDGSRSGSEADTPPESERAEPTGGDDDRPAAGAPPGLAAELRDLDLARMTPIEALNALHDLQSRVDDDG
;
A
#
# COMPACT_ATOMS: atom_id res chain seq x y z
N GLU A 1 14.45 -11.93 -23.87
CA GLU A 1 13.70 -12.94 -24.64
C GLU A 1 12.24 -12.96 -24.19
N HIS A 2 11.98 -13.03 -22.89
CA HIS A 2 10.63 -12.90 -22.30
C HIS A 2 9.79 -11.72 -22.84
N LEU A 3 10.32 -10.49 -22.85
CA LEU A 3 9.59 -9.35 -23.42
C LEU A 3 9.26 -9.48 -24.91
N ARG A 4 10.03 -10.28 -25.68
CA ARG A 4 9.71 -10.58 -27.08
C ARG A 4 8.57 -11.58 -27.17
N ASP A 5 8.59 -12.62 -26.33
CA ASP A 5 7.48 -13.57 -26.21
C ASP A 5 6.18 -12.87 -25.79
N LEU A 6 6.23 -11.97 -24.82
CA LEU A 6 5.10 -11.12 -24.45
C LEU A 6 4.61 -10.28 -25.63
N GLY A 7 5.53 -9.68 -26.40
CA GLY A 7 5.19 -8.95 -27.63
C GLY A 7 4.49 -9.82 -28.67
N ASP A 8 4.92 -11.08 -28.83
CA ASP A 8 4.30 -12.04 -29.75
C ASP A 8 2.92 -12.51 -29.26
N ARG A 9 2.66 -12.45 -27.95
CA ARG A 9 1.36 -12.75 -27.31
C ARG A 9 0.36 -11.59 -27.36
N LEU A 10 0.78 -10.38 -27.72
CA LEU A 10 -0.12 -9.23 -27.88
C LEU A 10 -0.96 -9.37 -29.14
N ASP A 11 -2.09 -10.05 -29.02
CA ASP A 11 -3.11 -10.17 -30.05
C ASP A 11 -3.94 -8.88 -30.14
N GLU A 12 -4.00 -8.26 -31.32
CA GLU A 12 -4.86 -7.08 -31.53
C GLU A 12 -6.36 -7.40 -31.43
N LEU A 13 -6.73 -8.68 -31.43
CA LEU A 13 -8.12 -9.15 -31.47
C LEU A 13 -8.92 -8.47 -32.59
N ALA A 14 -8.27 -8.24 -33.74
CA ALA A 14 -8.79 -7.38 -34.80
C ALA A 14 -10.21 -7.75 -35.27
N GLY A 15 -10.56 -9.04 -35.27
CA GLY A 15 -11.91 -9.51 -35.58
C GLY A 15 -12.96 -9.15 -34.53
N VAL A 16 -12.62 -9.28 -33.24
CA VAL A 16 -13.49 -8.88 -32.12
C VAL A 16 -13.65 -7.36 -32.10
N ARG A 17 -12.54 -6.62 -32.22
CA ARG A 17 -12.55 -5.15 -32.31
C ARG A 17 -13.43 -4.70 -33.47
N GLY A 18 -13.21 -5.25 -34.67
CA GLY A 18 -13.99 -4.90 -35.86
C GLY A 18 -15.48 -5.21 -35.69
N LEU A 19 -15.85 -6.36 -35.11
CA LEU A 19 -17.24 -6.68 -34.84
C LEU A 19 -17.90 -5.67 -33.90
N ILE A 20 -17.23 -5.30 -32.80
CA ILE A 20 -17.77 -4.33 -31.83
C ILE A 20 -17.83 -2.94 -32.48
N ASP A 21 -16.78 -2.55 -33.19
CA ASP A 21 -16.72 -1.28 -33.92
C ASP A 21 -17.79 -1.19 -34.99
N ASP A 22 -18.17 -2.26 -35.67
CA ASP A 22 -19.22 -2.20 -36.69
C ASP A 22 -20.62 -2.29 -36.08
N ALA A 23 -20.79 -3.07 -35.00
CA ALA A 23 -22.10 -3.43 -34.47
C ALA A 23 -22.61 -2.53 -33.34
N ILE A 24 -21.74 -2.00 -32.48
CA ILE A 24 -22.14 -1.31 -31.25
C ILE A 24 -22.03 0.20 -31.43
N ALA A 25 -23.02 0.95 -30.95
CA ALA A 25 -23.00 2.40 -30.89
C ALA A 25 -21.79 2.89 -30.06
N THR A 26 -21.26 4.08 -30.36
CA THR A 26 -20.08 4.61 -29.65
C THR A 26 -20.36 4.92 -28.18
N ASP A 27 -21.59 5.34 -27.88
CA ASP A 27 -22.07 5.65 -26.53
C ASP A 27 -23.43 4.95 -26.33
N PRO A 28 -23.43 3.62 -26.15
CA PRO A 28 -24.67 2.86 -26.00
C PRO A 28 -25.29 3.14 -24.62
N PRO A 29 -26.63 3.07 -24.50
CA PRO A 29 -27.30 3.24 -23.21
C PRO A 29 -26.91 2.16 -22.21
N GLN A 30 -27.10 2.44 -20.91
CA GLN A 30 -26.81 1.49 -19.84
C GLN A 30 -27.79 0.31 -19.84
N GLU A 31 -29.06 0.58 -20.17
CA GLU A 31 -30.10 -0.44 -20.27
C GLU A 31 -30.44 -0.72 -21.74
N ILE A 32 -30.54 -2.01 -22.10
CA ILE A 32 -30.86 -2.44 -23.46
C ILE A 32 -32.30 -2.05 -23.86
N THR A 33 -33.17 -1.82 -22.86
CA THR A 33 -34.56 -1.38 -23.01
C THR A 33 -34.71 0.01 -23.59
N GLU A 34 -33.65 0.82 -23.59
CA GLU A 34 -33.67 2.19 -24.11
C GLU A 34 -33.44 2.27 -25.63
N GLY A 35 -33.03 1.15 -26.25
CA GLY A 35 -32.71 1.07 -27.69
C GLY A 35 -31.49 1.91 -28.08
N GLY A 36 -30.99 1.75 -29.30
CA GLY A 36 -29.80 2.48 -29.76
C GLY A 36 -28.48 1.91 -29.23
N VAL A 37 -28.47 0.62 -28.91
CA VAL A 37 -27.27 -0.15 -28.60
C VAL A 37 -26.56 -0.55 -29.90
N ILE A 38 -27.33 -0.94 -30.92
CA ILE A 38 -26.80 -1.34 -32.23
C ILE A 38 -26.58 -0.11 -33.09
N ARG A 39 -25.45 -0.08 -33.79
CA ARG A 39 -25.06 1.02 -34.67
C ARG A 39 -25.88 1.00 -35.96
N GLU A 40 -26.31 2.19 -36.40
CA GLU A 40 -26.96 2.39 -37.71
C GLU A 40 -26.02 1.92 -38.83
N GLY A 41 -26.56 1.15 -39.78
CA GLY A 41 -25.80 0.54 -40.88
C GLY A 41 -25.25 -0.86 -40.59
N PHE A 42 -25.40 -1.38 -39.37
CA PHE A 42 -25.00 -2.75 -39.05
C PHE A 42 -25.98 -3.79 -39.62
N ASP A 43 -27.28 -3.52 -39.52
CA ASP A 43 -28.35 -4.39 -40.02
C ASP A 43 -29.42 -3.55 -40.74
N GLY A 44 -29.65 -3.88 -42.01
CA GLY A 44 -30.56 -3.12 -42.87
C GLY A 44 -32.03 -3.24 -42.47
N ASP A 45 -32.44 -4.38 -41.90
CA ASP A 45 -33.83 -4.57 -41.47
C ASP A 45 -34.12 -3.73 -40.21
N LEU A 46 -33.15 -3.66 -39.28
CA LEU A 46 -33.24 -2.77 -38.12
C LEU A 46 -33.26 -1.29 -38.54
N ASP A 47 -32.40 -0.90 -39.48
CA ASP A 47 -32.36 0.47 -40.01
C ASP A 47 -33.70 0.86 -40.65
N ASP A 48 -34.30 -0.02 -41.44
CA ASP A 48 -35.61 0.19 -42.08
C ASP A 48 -36.74 0.34 -41.05
N LEU A 49 -36.72 -0.46 -39.98
CA LEU A 49 -37.69 -0.37 -38.89
C LEU A 49 -37.55 0.95 -38.12
N ARG A 50 -36.31 1.36 -37.80
CA ARG A 50 -36.03 2.65 -37.13
C ARG A 50 -36.34 3.84 -38.03
N ALA A 51 -36.15 3.72 -39.34
CA ALA A 51 -36.57 4.72 -40.32
C ALA A 51 -38.10 4.86 -40.35
N THR A 52 -38.83 3.74 -40.39
CA THR A 52 -40.30 3.73 -40.34
C THR A 52 -40.82 4.43 -39.08
N GLU A 53 -40.21 4.13 -37.93
CA GLU A 53 -40.55 4.78 -36.65
C GLU A 53 -40.32 6.30 -36.70
N ARG A 54 -39.16 6.72 -37.23
CA ARG A 54 -38.77 8.13 -37.35
C ARG A 54 -39.69 8.90 -38.29
N GLU A 55 -39.95 8.37 -39.48
CA GLU A 55 -40.87 8.96 -40.48
C GLU A 55 -42.29 9.07 -39.92
N GLY A 56 -42.76 8.06 -39.18
CA GLY A 56 -44.06 8.12 -38.52
C GLY A 56 -44.14 9.20 -37.45
N ARG A 57 -43.11 9.35 -36.62
CA ARG A 57 -43.04 10.42 -35.61
C ARG A 57 -42.98 11.82 -36.25
N GLU A 58 -42.24 11.98 -37.35
CA GLU A 58 -42.20 13.24 -38.12
C GLU A 58 -43.59 13.57 -38.68
N TRP A 59 -44.29 12.59 -39.25
CA TRP A 59 -45.67 12.80 -39.72
C TRP A 59 -46.61 13.24 -38.59
N VAL A 60 -46.48 12.68 -37.39
CA VAL A 60 -47.28 13.09 -36.22
C VAL A 60 -46.94 14.52 -35.78
N ALA A 61 -45.67 14.93 -35.86
CA ALA A 61 -45.25 16.29 -35.55
C ALA A 61 -45.86 17.30 -36.55
N ASP A 62 -45.92 16.94 -37.83
CA ASP A 62 -46.53 17.76 -38.88
C ASP A 62 -48.07 17.78 -38.82
N LEU A 63 -48.69 16.73 -38.25
CA LEU A 63 -50.13 16.60 -38.12
C LEU A 63 -50.74 17.80 -37.37
N GLU A 64 -50.08 18.27 -36.31
CA GLU A 64 -50.57 19.39 -35.50
C GLU A 64 -50.79 20.66 -36.35
N ALA A 65 -49.82 21.01 -37.20
CA ALA A 65 -49.92 22.19 -38.06
C ALA A 65 -51.03 22.02 -39.10
N SER A 66 -51.10 20.84 -39.72
CA SER A 66 -52.12 20.54 -40.74
C SER A 66 -53.54 20.59 -40.17
N GLU A 67 -53.75 20.07 -38.95
CA GLU A 67 -55.06 20.06 -38.30
C GLU A 67 -55.46 21.43 -37.76
N ARG A 68 -54.51 22.24 -37.28
CA ARG A 68 -54.77 23.65 -36.96
C ARG A 68 -55.25 24.43 -38.17
N GLU A 69 -54.60 24.26 -39.33
CA GLU A 69 -54.99 24.94 -40.57
C GLU A 69 -56.36 24.45 -41.06
N ARG A 70 -56.61 23.14 -41.00
CA ARG A 70 -57.88 22.52 -41.42
C ARG A 70 -59.08 22.95 -40.58
N THR A 71 -58.92 22.98 -39.26
CA THR A 71 -60.02 23.25 -38.31
C THR A 71 -60.12 24.74 -37.94
N GLY A 72 -59.03 25.48 -38.11
CA GLY A 72 -58.84 26.86 -37.65
C GLY A 72 -58.80 26.98 -36.11
N ILE A 73 -58.50 25.91 -35.39
CA ILE A 73 -58.41 25.87 -33.93
C ILE A 73 -56.94 26.08 -33.53
N ASP A 74 -56.54 27.33 -33.28
CA ASP A 74 -55.13 27.65 -32.95
C ASP A 74 -54.63 26.94 -31.67
N SER A 75 -55.53 26.62 -30.74
CA SER A 75 -55.21 25.93 -29.48
C SER A 75 -55.13 24.40 -29.58
N LEU A 76 -55.36 23.82 -30.76
CA LEU A 76 -55.26 22.37 -30.98
C LEU A 76 -53.81 21.93 -30.76
N SER A 77 -53.60 20.82 -30.08
CA SER A 77 -52.26 20.22 -29.91
C SER A 77 -52.30 18.71 -30.11
N VAL A 78 -51.19 18.15 -30.60
CA VAL A 78 -51.01 16.70 -30.71
C VAL A 78 -50.07 16.26 -29.61
N GLY A 79 -50.49 15.28 -28.82
CA GLY A 79 -49.72 14.76 -27.69
C GLY A 79 -49.68 13.23 -27.69
N HIS A 80 -48.81 12.69 -26.85
CA HIS A 80 -48.68 11.25 -26.62
C HIS A 80 -48.81 10.94 -25.12
N ASN A 81 -49.40 9.80 -24.79
CA ASN A 81 -49.45 9.25 -23.43
C ASN A 81 -49.25 7.74 -23.48
N GLN A 82 -48.48 7.16 -22.56
CA GLN A 82 -48.22 5.72 -22.46
C GLN A 82 -49.50 4.85 -22.40
N VAL A 83 -50.60 5.35 -21.81
CA VAL A 83 -51.84 4.56 -21.62
C VAL A 83 -52.82 4.68 -22.79
N HIS A 84 -52.87 5.84 -23.45
CA HIS A 84 -53.88 6.15 -24.47
C HIS A 84 -53.29 6.48 -25.84
N GLY A 85 -51.96 6.38 -25.96
CA GLY A 85 -51.19 6.64 -27.16
C GLY A 85 -51.28 8.09 -27.63
N TYR A 86 -51.23 8.31 -28.94
CA TYR A 86 -51.34 9.62 -29.56
C TYR A 86 -52.79 10.15 -29.50
N TYR A 87 -52.92 11.46 -29.33
CA TYR A 87 -54.21 12.13 -29.27
C TYR A 87 -54.13 13.56 -29.79
N ILE A 88 -55.27 14.07 -30.23
CA ILE A 88 -55.50 15.46 -30.57
C ILE A 88 -56.28 16.10 -29.44
N GLU A 89 -55.71 17.09 -28.77
CA GLU A 89 -56.34 17.80 -27.66
C GLU A 89 -56.96 19.11 -28.13
N VAL A 90 -58.24 19.31 -27.80
CA VAL A 90 -59.00 20.51 -28.13
C VAL A 90 -59.61 21.09 -26.85
N THR A 91 -59.43 22.39 -26.64
CA THR A 91 -59.97 23.12 -25.48
C THR A 91 -61.49 23.22 -25.53
N ASP A 92 -62.16 23.26 -24.37
CA ASP A 92 -63.63 23.32 -24.27
C ASP A 92 -64.28 24.43 -25.11
N ALA A 93 -63.61 25.58 -25.23
CA ALA A 93 -64.10 26.73 -26.01
C ALA A 93 -64.20 26.47 -27.53
N ASN A 94 -63.59 25.40 -28.04
CA ASN A 94 -63.51 25.09 -29.46
C ASN A 94 -64.19 23.76 -29.82
N LEU A 95 -64.91 23.12 -28.88
CA LEU A 95 -65.55 21.81 -29.11
C LEU A 95 -66.58 21.83 -30.24
N ASP A 96 -67.29 22.96 -30.42
CA ASP A 96 -68.27 23.13 -31.51
C ASP A 96 -67.63 23.15 -32.91
N ARG A 97 -66.29 23.27 -32.99
CA ARG A 97 -65.51 23.31 -34.23
C ARG A 97 -64.81 21.97 -34.52
N VAL A 98 -64.97 20.98 -33.64
CA VAL A 98 -64.37 19.65 -33.81
C VAL A 98 -65.08 18.92 -34.97
N PRO A 99 -64.34 18.44 -35.98
CA PRO A 99 -64.92 17.68 -37.08
C PRO A 99 -65.58 16.35 -36.67
N ASP A 100 -66.55 15.88 -37.46
CA ASP A 100 -67.27 14.62 -37.18
C ASP A 100 -66.37 13.36 -37.30
N ASP A 101 -65.24 13.44 -38.01
CA ASP A 101 -64.27 12.36 -38.13
C ASP A 101 -63.45 12.12 -36.84
N TYR A 102 -63.53 13.03 -35.87
CA TYR A 102 -62.81 12.93 -34.60
C TYR A 102 -63.56 12.01 -33.64
N ARG A 103 -62.88 10.93 -33.21
CA ARG A 103 -63.43 10.01 -32.21
C ARG A 103 -62.90 10.40 -30.84
N ARG A 104 -63.80 10.80 -29.94
CA ARG A 104 -63.43 11.17 -28.57
C ARG A 104 -62.83 9.98 -27.82
N ARG A 105 -61.62 10.15 -27.28
CA ARG A 105 -60.89 9.17 -26.46
C ARG A 105 -61.02 9.46 -24.96
N GLN A 106 -60.89 10.72 -24.54
CA GLN A 106 -60.83 11.09 -23.12
C GLN A 106 -61.36 12.52 -22.90
N THR A 107 -62.08 12.75 -21.79
CA THR A 107 -62.51 14.10 -21.37
C THR A 107 -61.65 14.54 -20.19
N LEU A 108 -61.06 15.74 -20.27
CA LEU A 108 -60.30 16.38 -19.21
C LEU A 108 -61.09 17.56 -18.61
N LYS A 109 -60.50 18.24 -17.64
CA LYS A 109 -61.17 19.32 -16.90
C LYS A 109 -61.49 20.55 -17.76
N ASN A 110 -60.68 20.83 -18.79
CA ASN A 110 -60.79 22.03 -19.65
C ASN A 110 -60.57 21.70 -21.15
N SER A 111 -60.50 20.43 -21.51
CA SER A 111 -60.21 19.97 -22.87
C SER A 111 -60.75 18.56 -23.11
N GLU A 112 -60.97 18.22 -24.38
CA GLU A 112 -61.27 16.86 -24.81
C GLU A 112 -60.18 16.34 -25.74
N ARG A 113 -59.87 15.05 -25.64
CA ARG A 113 -58.89 14.35 -26.47
C ARG A 113 -59.59 13.46 -27.48
N TYR A 114 -59.12 13.52 -28.71
CA TYR A 114 -59.68 12.82 -29.87
C TYR A 114 -58.62 12.01 -30.60
N VAL A 115 -59.06 11.08 -31.44
CA VAL A 115 -58.23 10.34 -32.39
C VAL A 115 -58.94 10.29 -33.75
N THR A 116 -58.18 10.48 -34.83
CA THR A 116 -58.67 10.28 -36.21
C THR A 116 -58.32 8.87 -36.68
N PRO A 117 -59.05 8.32 -37.68
CA PRO A 117 -58.67 7.05 -38.30
C PRO A 117 -57.22 7.02 -38.79
N GLU A 118 -56.76 8.11 -39.42
CA GLU A 118 -55.40 8.25 -39.94
C GLU A 118 -54.34 8.28 -38.85
N LEU A 119 -54.58 9.05 -37.76
CA LEU A 119 -53.68 9.07 -36.60
C LEU A 119 -53.61 7.69 -35.93
N LYS A 120 -54.72 6.94 -35.90
CA LYS A 120 -54.75 5.59 -35.34
C LYS A 120 -53.95 4.59 -36.19
N GLU A 121 -54.10 4.65 -37.51
CA GLU A 121 -53.33 3.79 -38.44
C GLU A 121 -51.84 4.08 -38.31
N ARG A 122 -51.45 5.36 -38.24
CA ARG A 122 -50.04 5.75 -38.05
C ARG A 122 -49.50 5.34 -36.68
N GLU A 123 -50.30 5.49 -35.62
CA GLU A 123 -49.95 5.02 -34.28
C GLU A 123 -49.65 3.51 -34.27
N GLU A 124 -50.49 2.70 -34.91
CA GLU A 124 -50.29 1.25 -35.03
C GLU A 124 -49.01 0.91 -35.83
N GLU A 125 -48.72 1.67 -36.89
CA GLU A 125 -47.49 1.51 -37.68
C GLU A 125 -46.24 1.84 -36.85
N ILE A 126 -46.22 2.99 -36.15
CA ILE A 126 -45.10 3.43 -35.31
C ILE A 126 -44.83 2.41 -34.19
N VAL A 127 -45.86 2.06 -33.43
CA VAL A 127 -45.71 1.13 -32.29
C VAL A 127 -45.27 -0.24 -32.79
N GLY A 128 -45.87 -0.75 -33.86
CA GLY A 128 -45.49 -2.03 -34.43
C GLY A 128 -44.08 -2.04 -35.04
N ALA A 129 -43.59 -0.92 -35.57
CA ALA A 129 -42.21 -0.79 -36.03
C ALA A 129 -41.23 -0.73 -34.85
N ALA A 130 -41.53 0.06 -33.82
CA ALA A 130 -40.71 0.18 -32.61
C ALA A 130 -40.56 -1.16 -31.87
N GLU A 131 -41.66 -1.87 -31.61
CA GLU A 131 -41.62 -3.18 -30.93
C GLU A 131 -40.78 -4.22 -31.71
N ARG A 132 -40.86 -4.21 -33.04
CA ARG A 132 -40.04 -5.09 -33.90
C ARG A 132 -38.57 -4.67 -33.91
N ALA A 133 -38.31 -3.36 -33.95
CA ALA A 133 -36.95 -2.81 -33.89
C ALA A 133 -36.28 -3.19 -32.57
N ASP A 134 -36.96 -2.99 -31.44
CA ASP A 134 -36.42 -3.31 -30.10
C ASP A 134 -36.14 -4.82 -29.95
N ALA A 135 -37.03 -5.68 -30.46
CA ALA A 135 -36.83 -7.13 -30.45
C ALA A 135 -35.63 -7.55 -31.32
N LEU A 136 -35.54 -7.03 -32.55
CA LEU A 136 -34.43 -7.34 -33.46
C LEU A 136 -33.09 -6.80 -32.94
N GLU A 137 -33.09 -5.59 -32.39
CA GLU A 137 -31.92 -4.98 -31.77
C GLU A 137 -31.38 -5.84 -30.62
N TYR A 138 -32.28 -6.35 -29.76
CA TYR A 138 -31.89 -7.28 -28.70
C TYR A 138 -31.29 -8.58 -29.26
N GLU A 139 -31.90 -9.17 -30.29
CA GLU A 139 -31.39 -10.37 -30.95
C GLU A 139 -29.97 -10.15 -31.53
N LEU A 140 -29.77 -9.05 -32.26
CA LEU A 140 -28.47 -8.67 -32.82
C LEU A 140 -27.42 -8.45 -31.72
N PHE A 141 -27.80 -7.78 -30.63
CA PHE A 141 -26.91 -7.56 -29.50
C PHE A 141 -26.49 -8.89 -28.83
N VAL A 142 -27.42 -9.82 -28.65
CA VAL A 142 -27.12 -11.16 -28.10
C VAL A 142 -26.18 -11.92 -29.05
N ASP A 143 -26.41 -11.88 -30.35
CA ASP A 143 -25.54 -12.54 -31.34
C ASP A 143 -24.12 -11.96 -31.33
N VAL A 144 -23.97 -10.62 -31.27
CA VAL A 144 -22.66 -9.98 -31.09
C VAL A 144 -21.98 -10.49 -29.82
N ARG A 145 -22.70 -10.54 -28.70
CA ARG A 145 -22.16 -11.05 -27.42
C ARG A 145 -21.73 -12.51 -27.51
N GLU A 146 -22.50 -13.37 -28.17
CA GLU A 146 -22.16 -14.79 -28.35
C GLU A 146 -20.90 -14.96 -29.19
N ARG A 147 -20.75 -14.17 -30.26
CA ARG A 147 -19.55 -14.14 -31.10
C ARG A 147 -18.31 -13.66 -30.33
N VAL A 148 -18.45 -12.62 -29.50
CA VAL A 148 -17.35 -12.15 -28.63
C VAL A 148 -17.02 -13.21 -27.57
N ALA A 149 -18.04 -13.85 -26.97
CA ALA A 149 -17.85 -14.88 -25.97
C ALA A 149 -17.11 -16.11 -26.53
N ALA A 150 -17.27 -16.44 -27.81
CA ALA A 150 -16.50 -17.51 -28.45
C ALA A 150 -14.99 -17.23 -28.48
N GLU A 151 -14.57 -15.97 -28.35
CA GLU A 151 -13.16 -15.54 -28.36
C GLU A 151 -12.60 -15.33 -26.94
N THR A 152 -13.31 -15.77 -25.89
CA THR A 152 -12.94 -15.57 -24.48
C THR A 152 -11.50 -15.98 -24.16
N GLU A 153 -11.05 -17.14 -24.66
CA GLU A 153 -9.69 -17.63 -24.39
C GLU A 153 -8.62 -16.67 -24.92
N ARG A 154 -8.83 -16.08 -26.11
CA ARG A 154 -7.91 -15.09 -26.69
C ARG A 154 -7.94 -13.77 -25.93
N ILE A 155 -9.13 -13.34 -25.50
CA ILE A 155 -9.29 -12.12 -24.68
C ILE A 155 -8.55 -12.27 -23.34
N GLN A 156 -8.71 -13.41 -22.66
CA GLN A 156 -8.02 -13.69 -21.40
C GLN A 156 -6.51 -13.78 -21.59
N ALA A 157 -6.03 -14.46 -22.63
CA ALA A 157 -4.61 -14.55 -22.93
C ALA A 157 -3.96 -13.18 -23.20
N LEU A 158 -4.68 -12.29 -23.91
CA LEU A 158 -4.25 -10.90 -24.08
C LEU A 158 -4.25 -10.14 -22.75
N ALA A 159 -5.29 -10.27 -21.94
CA ALA A 159 -5.39 -9.61 -20.64
C ALA A 159 -4.24 -10.02 -19.71
N ASP A 160 -3.90 -11.31 -19.65
CA ASP A 160 -2.76 -11.82 -18.87
C ASP A 160 -1.42 -11.24 -19.38
N ALA A 161 -1.22 -11.19 -20.70
CA ALA A 161 -0.01 -10.62 -21.29
C ALA A 161 0.11 -9.10 -21.00
N LEU A 162 -1.00 -8.36 -21.06
CA LEU A 162 -1.04 -6.94 -20.73
C LEU A 162 -0.79 -6.69 -19.23
N ALA A 163 -1.39 -7.50 -18.36
CA ALA A 163 -1.19 -7.40 -16.91
C ALA A 163 0.28 -7.67 -16.52
N GLU A 164 0.89 -8.67 -17.14
CA GLU A 164 2.30 -8.97 -16.94
C GLU A 164 3.21 -7.84 -17.45
N LEU A 165 2.91 -7.30 -18.64
CA LEU A 165 3.64 -6.16 -19.19
C LEU A 165 3.52 -4.91 -18.30
N ASP A 166 2.32 -4.62 -17.78
CA ASP A 166 2.06 -3.49 -16.88
C ASP A 166 2.83 -3.63 -15.57
N ALA A 167 2.84 -4.83 -14.97
CA ALA A 167 3.62 -5.12 -13.77
C ALA A 167 5.13 -4.93 -14.01
N LEU A 168 5.68 -5.48 -15.10
CA LEU A 168 7.09 -5.34 -15.45
C LEU A 168 7.47 -3.89 -15.75
N ALA A 169 6.62 -3.16 -16.47
CA ALA A 169 6.82 -1.75 -16.77
C ALA A 169 6.80 -0.89 -15.50
N SER A 170 5.88 -1.19 -14.57
CA SER A 170 5.79 -0.53 -13.27
C SER A 170 7.06 -0.75 -12.43
N LEU A 171 7.55 -2.00 -12.35
CA LEU A 171 8.80 -2.31 -11.64
C LEU A 171 10.00 -1.58 -12.27
N ALA A 172 10.07 -1.54 -13.61
CA ALA A 172 11.14 -0.84 -14.32
C ALA A 172 11.08 0.69 -14.12
N ALA A 173 9.88 1.28 -14.12
CA ALA A 173 9.69 2.71 -13.90
C ALA A 173 10.17 3.11 -12.50
N VAL A 174 9.74 2.38 -11.47
CA VAL A 174 10.18 2.57 -10.08
C VAL A 174 11.71 2.43 -9.96
N ALA A 175 12.29 1.44 -10.64
CA ALA A 175 13.72 1.22 -10.59
C ALA A 175 14.53 2.38 -11.20
N VAL A 176 14.06 2.95 -12.30
CA VAL A 176 14.69 4.10 -12.96
C VAL A 176 14.49 5.39 -12.15
N GLU A 177 13.32 5.60 -11.59
CA GLU A 177 12.98 6.82 -10.84
C GLU A 177 13.71 6.91 -9.50
N HIS A 178 14.00 5.77 -8.86
CA HIS A 178 14.54 5.71 -7.50
C HIS A 178 15.93 5.06 -7.42
N ASP A 179 16.62 4.95 -8.57
CA ASP A 179 17.97 4.41 -8.69
C ASP A 179 18.10 3.00 -8.06
N TYR A 180 17.15 2.10 -8.35
CA TYR A 180 17.27 0.71 -7.91
C TYR A 180 18.20 -0.05 -8.84
N VAL A 181 18.90 -1.04 -8.28
CA VAL A 181 19.90 -1.83 -8.99
C VAL A 181 19.42 -3.26 -9.21
N ARG A 182 19.85 -3.85 -10.32
CA ARG A 182 19.51 -5.24 -10.61
C ARG A 182 20.31 -6.13 -9.64
N PRO A 183 19.65 -6.91 -8.77
CA PRO A 183 20.38 -7.81 -7.88
C PRO A 183 20.99 -8.98 -8.67
N GLU A 184 22.12 -9.47 -8.19
CA GLU A 184 22.63 -10.78 -8.59
C GLU A 184 22.01 -11.85 -7.69
N LEU A 185 21.26 -12.79 -8.28
CA LEU A 185 20.72 -13.93 -7.54
C LEU A 185 21.74 -15.08 -7.55
N ARG A 186 22.11 -15.58 -6.37
CA ARG A 186 22.96 -16.78 -6.23
C ARG A 186 22.12 -17.96 -5.76
N GLU A 187 22.06 -19.02 -6.56
CA GLU A 187 21.39 -20.26 -6.18
C GLU A 187 22.24 -21.05 -5.17
N GLY A 188 21.57 -21.77 -4.27
CA GLY A 188 22.22 -22.60 -3.25
C GLY A 188 22.59 -23.99 -3.79
N VAL A 189 23.83 -24.38 -3.54
CA VAL A 189 24.45 -25.72 -3.68
C VAL A 189 24.90 -26.12 -5.09
N ASP A 190 26.21 -25.97 -5.34
CA ASP A 190 26.93 -26.88 -6.23
C ASP A 190 27.19 -28.16 -5.42
N GLU A 191 26.48 -29.26 -5.69
CA GLU A 191 26.63 -30.58 -5.01
C GLU A 191 27.94 -31.30 -5.41
N SER A 192 28.97 -30.55 -5.80
CA SER A 192 30.26 -31.05 -6.23
C SER A 192 31.19 -31.18 -5.02
N PRO A 193 31.55 -32.40 -4.54
CA PRO A 193 32.38 -32.57 -3.35
C PRO A 193 33.85 -32.19 -3.55
N ASP A 194 34.23 -31.77 -4.75
CA ASP A 194 35.62 -31.63 -5.20
C ASP A 194 36.06 -30.16 -5.42
N ALA A 195 35.26 -29.18 -5.00
CA ALA A 195 35.69 -27.79 -4.94
C ALA A 195 35.86 -27.37 -3.48
N ASP A 196 37.11 -27.24 -3.04
CA ASP A 196 37.48 -26.60 -1.77
C ASP A 196 36.72 -25.26 -1.61
N GLY A 197 35.67 -25.23 -0.78
CA GLY A 197 35.10 -24.00 -0.21
C GLY A 197 34.12 -23.19 -1.07
N ALA A 198 33.20 -23.80 -1.82
CA ALA A 198 32.05 -23.06 -2.36
C ALA A 198 31.12 -22.60 -1.22
N ALA A 199 31.41 -21.42 -0.66
CA ALA A 199 30.60 -20.77 0.36
C ALA A 199 29.15 -20.66 -0.16
N THR A 200 28.20 -21.18 0.61
CA THR A 200 26.78 -20.93 0.41
C THR A 200 26.56 -19.41 0.40
N ALA A 201 26.05 -18.88 -0.72
CA ALA A 201 25.91 -17.44 -0.90
C ALA A 201 25.05 -16.83 0.22
N GLY A 202 25.62 -15.84 0.90
CA GLY A 202 24.94 -15.00 1.89
C GLY A 202 24.23 -13.82 1.24
N VAL A 203 23.64 -12.96 2.05
CA VAL A 203 23.11 -11.66 1.64
C VAL A 203 24.24 -10.64 1.65
N GLU A 204 24.51 -10.04 0.50
CA GLU A 204 25.47 -8.95 0.31
C GLU A 204 24.70 -7.75 -0.27
N ILE A 205 24.62 -6.64 0.44
CA ILE A 205 23.97 -5.40 0.00
C ILE A 205 24.91 -4.25 0.29
N GLU A 206 25.21 -3.44 -0.72
CA GLU A 206 25.97 -2.19 -0.59
C GLU A 206 25.00 -1.00 -0.68
N GLY A 207 25.04 -0.10 0.30
CA GLY A 207 24.21 1.10 0.34
C GLY A 207 22.71 0.80 0.28
N GLY A 208 22.24 -0.20 1.04
CA GLY A 208 20.84 -0.61 1.09
C GLY A 208 19.93 0.46 1.69
N ARG A 209 18.75 0.64 1.10
CA ARG A 209 17.74 1.63 1.50
C ARG A 209 16.40 0.97 1.75
N HIS A 210 15.58 1.57 2.60
CA HIS A 210 14.23 1.08 2.86
C HIS A 210 13.24 1.74 1.86
N PRO A 211 12.61 0.97 0.96
CA PRO A 211 11.89 1.52 -0.20
C PRO A 211 10.67 2.40 0.13
N VAL A 212 10.10 2.24 1.33
CA VAL A 212 9.02 3.11 1.84
C VAL A 212 9.57 4.31 2.62
N VAL A 213 10.42 4.09 3.62
CA VAL A 213 10.93 5.16 4.50
C VAL A 213 11.78 6.18 3.74
N GLU A 214 12.54 5.76 2.72
CA GLU A 214 13.35 6.70 1.92
C GLU A 214 12.50 7.72 1.15
N ARG A 215 11.19 7.47 1.01
CA ARG A 215 10.25 8.34 0.31
C ARG A 215 9.45 9.24 1.25
N THR A 216 9.38 8.89 2.53
CA THR A 216 8.60 9.64 3.52
C THR A 216 9.44 10.62 4.31
N GLU A 217 10.75 10.35 4.43
CA GLU A 217 11.70 11.19 5.15
C GLU A 217 12.50 12.09 4.19
N ASP A 218 12.91 13.27 4.66
CA ASP A 218 13.70 14.23 3.85
C ASP A 218 15.08 13.69 3.46
N ALA A 219 15.62 12.75 4.25
CA ALA A 219 16.89 12.08 3.99
C ALA A 219 16.88 10.66 4.58
N PHE A 220 17.51 9.72 3.88
CA PHE A 220 17.69 8.34 4.33
C PHE A 220 19.17 7.99 4.35
N VAL A 221 19.64 7.32 5.40
CA VAL A 221 21.03 6.86 5.53
C VAL A 221 21.15 5.43 5.01
N PRO A 222 21.81 5.20 3.86
CA PRO A 222 21.99 3.85 3.32
C PRO A 222 22.91 3.01 4.21
N ASN A 223 22.63 1.71 4.31
CA ASN A 223 23.38 0.78 5.14
C ASN A 223 23.74 -0.49 4.37
N ASP A 224 24.97 -0.96 4.57
CA ASP A 224 25.42 -2.24 3.99
C ASP A 224 24.87 -3.41 4.80
N ALA A 225 24.71 -4.57 4.16
CA ALA A 225 24.41 -5.82 4.82
C ALA A 225 25.30 -6.93 4.27
N ASP A 226 26.08 -7.57 5.14
CA ASP A 226 26.86 -8.77 4.84
C ASP A 226 26.44 -9.86 5.84
N LEU A 227 25.58 -10.77 5.38
CA LEU A 227 25.04 -11.88 6.18
C LEU A 227 25.41 -13.19 5.50
N PRO A 228 26.53 -13.83 5.91
CA PRO A 228 26.87 -15.17 5.46
C PRO A 228 25.70 -16.14 5.68
N ARG A 229 25.55 -17.14 4.82
CA ARG A 229 24.45 -18.11 4.95
C ARG A 229 24.51 -18.85 6.29
N GLY A 230 23.38 -18.90 6.98
CA GLY A 230 23.26 -19.53 8.29
C GLY A 230 23.93 -18.75 9.42
N SER A 231 24.20 -17.46 9.21
CA SER A 231 24.71 -16.56 10.24
C SER A 231 23.60 -15.93 11.07
N VAL A 232 23.94 -15.54 12.30
CA VAL A 232 23.07 -14.74 13.17
C VAL A 232 23.75 -13.41 13.46
N ALA A 233 23.18 -12.33 12.95
CA ALA A 233 23.62 -10.97 13.25
C ALA A 233 22.88 -10.44 14.48
N VAL A 234 23.59 -10.27 15.59
CA VAL A 234 23.04 -9.66 16.81
C VAL A 234 23.15 -8.14 16.70
N ILE A 235 22.02 -7.46 16.58
CA ILE A 235 21.94 -6.02 16.33
C ILE A 235 21.59 -5.29 17.62
N THR A 236 22.47 -4.40 18.04
CA THR A 236 22.30 -3.58 19.23
C THR A 236 22.24 -2.09 18.90
N GLY A 237 21.68 -1.30 19.81
CA GLY A 237 21.61 0.13 19.65
C GLY A 237 20.39 0.72 20.37
N PRO A 238 20.38 2.05 20.61
CA PRO A 238 19.28 2.74 21.27
C PRO A 238 17.93 2.48 20.59
N ASN A 239 16.84 2.71 21.31
CA ASN A 239 15.53 2.82 20.67
C ASN A 239 15.56 3.98 19.67
N MET A 240 14.81 3.85 18.57
CA MET A 240 14.76 4.84 17.48
C MET A 240 16.07 4.99 16.66
N SER A 241 17.08 4.15 16.90
CA SER A 241 18.34 4.20 16.14
C SER A 241 18.28 3.66 14.71
N GLY A 242 17.19 2.99 14.33
CA GLY A 242 17.01 2.42 12.98
C GLY A 242 17.10 0.90 12.87
N LYS A 243 17.26 0.17 13.98
CA LYS A 243 17.35 -1.32 13.99
C LYS A 243 16.25 -2.01 13.17
N SER A 244 14.98 -1.73 13.48
CA SER A 244 13.83 -2.34 12.80
C SER A 244 13.75 -1.94 11.32
N THR A 245 14.08 -0.68 11.00
CA THR A 245 14.13 -0.17 9.62
C THR A 245 15.19 -0.89 8.80
N TYR A 246 16.38 -1.10 9.36
CA TYR A 246 17.45 -1.84 8.69
C TYR A 246 17.07 -3.30 8.45
N MET A 247 16.56 -4.01 9.46
CA MET A 247 16.13 -5.39 9.27
C MET A 247 15.07 -5.51 8.17
N ARG A 248 14.05 -4.64 8.20
CA ARG A 248 13.02 -4.58 7.17
C ARG A 248 13.58 -4.25 5.79
N SER A 249 14.58 -3.35 5.69
CA SER A 249 15.20 -3.02 4.41
C SER A 249 15.87 -4.23 3.76
N VAL A 250 16.57 -5.06 4.53
CA VAL A 250 17.19 -6.31 4.05
C VAL A 250 16.12 -7.29 3.57
N ALA A 251 15.07 -7.52 4.37
CA ALA A 251 13.97 -8.42 3.99
C ALA A 251 13.22 -7.93 2.75
N LEU A 252 12.96 -6.63 2.63
CA LEU A 252 12.29 -6.04 1.48
C LEU A 252 13.14 -6.15 0.22
N ALA A 253 14.47 -5.98 0.33
CA ALA A 253 15.37 -6.22 -0.80
C ALA A 253 15.29 -7.67 -1.30
N VAL A 254 15.27 -8.65 -0.39
CA VAL A 254 15.07 -10.07 -0.72
C VAL A 254 13.73 -10.31 -1.41
N VAL A 255 12.63 -9.77 -0.86
CA VAL A 255 11.29 -9.94 -1.43
C VAL A 255 11.21 -9.30 -2.82
N LEU A 256 11.70 -8.08 -3.00
CA LEU A 256 11.73 -7.40 -4.30
C LEU A 256 12.56 -8.18 -5.33
N ALA A 257 13.72 -8.70 -4.94
CA ALA A 257 14.55 -9.49 -5.84
C ALA A 257 13.84 -10.78 -6.29
N GLN A 258 13.17 -11.48 -5.36
CA GLN A 258 12.45 -12.72 -5.66
C GLN A 258 11.10 -12.53 -6.38
N THR A 259 10.55 -11.31 -6.40
CA THR A 259 9.43 -10.96 -7.30
C THR A 259 9.89 -10.59 -8.72
N GLY A 260 11.20 -10.50 -8.96
CA GLY A 260 11.78 -10.12 -10.24
C GLY A 260 12.05 -8.61 -10.38
N SER A 261 11.95 -7.84 -9.30
CA SER A 261 12.24 -6.42 -9.27
C SER A 261 13.73 -6.12 -9.12
N PHE A 262 14.10 -4.88 -9.42
CA PHE A 262 15.33 -4.24 -8.94
C PHE A 262 15.17 -3.91 -7.44
N VAL A 263 16.29 -3.69 -6.76
CA VAL A 263 16.33 -3.44 -5.30
C VAL A 263 16.92 -2.08 -4.95
N PRO A 264 16.47 -1.45 -3.85
CA PRO A 264 16.95 -0.13 -3.40
C PRO A 264 18.35 -0.22 -2.77
N ALA A 265 19.39 -0.33 -3.59
CA ALA A 265 20.79 -0.45 -3.17
C ALA A 265 21.75 0.15 -4.21
N GLN A 266 23.04 0.21 -3.90
CA GLN A 266 24.11 0.52 -4.87
C GLN A 266 24.61 -0.75 -5.59
N ALA A 267 24.67 -1.86 -4.85
CA ALA A 267 24.88 -3.20 -5.38
C ALA A 267 24.19 -4.20 -4.45
N ALA A 268 23.76 -5.34 -4.99
CA ALA A 268 23.18 -6.40 -4.19
C ALA A 268 23.44 -7.77 -4.80
N THR A 269 23.90 -8.70 -3.98
CA THR A 269 23.94 -10.12 -4.27
C THR A 269 23.14 -10.87 -3.22
N LEU A 270 22.09 -11.55 -3.64
CA LEU A 270 21.08 -12.13 -2.76
C LEU A 270 20.93 -13.62 -3.03
N PRO A 271 20.82 -14.47 -2.00
CA PRO A 271 20.42 -15.85 -2.18
C PRO A 271 18.91 -15.94 -2.35
N VAL A 272 18.43 -17.07 -2.87
CA VAL A 272 17.01 -17.39 -2.86
C VAL A 272 16.66 -17.99 -1.49
N PHE A 273 15.76 -17.32 -0.78
CA PHE A 273 15.15 -17.84 0.44
C PHE A 273 13.79 -18.48 0.14
N ASP A 274 13.48 -19.59 0.81
CA ASP A 274 12.18 -20.25 0.69
C ASP A 274 11.10 -19.57 1.53
N ARG A 275 11.51 -18.98 2.66
CA ARG A 275 10.64 -18.37 3.67
C ARG A 275 11.32 -17.16 4.30
N VAL A 276 10.52 -16.12 4.53
CA VAL A 276 10.92 -14.96 5.34
C VAL A 276 10.04 -14.92 6.58
N PHE A 277 10.65 -15.04 7.75
CA PHE A 277 9.99 -14.97 9.04
C PHE A 277 10.24 -13.62 9.68
N THR A 278 9.21 -13.04 10.29
CA THR A 278 9.34 -11.76 10.97
C THR A 278 8.58 -11.74 12.28
N ARG A 279 9.29 -11.33 13.32
CA ARG A 279 8.75 -10.89 14.60
C ARG A 279 9.27 -9.48 14.81
N VAL A 280 8.65 -8.52 14.15
CA VAL A 280 8.90 -7.09 14.37
C VAL A 280 7.65 -6.51 15.00
N GLY A 281 7.77 -5.98 16.21
CA GLY A 281 6.67 -5.69 17.15
C GLY A 281 5.31 -5.33 16.53
N ALA A 282 4.25 -6.00 17.00
CA ALA A 282 2.87 -5.70 16.64
C ALA A 282 2.36 -4.47 17.39
N SER A 283 1.57 -3.62 16.74
CA SER A 283 0.67 -2.69 17.42
C SER A 283 -0.30 -3.47 18.30
N ASP A 284 -0.47 -3.04 19.56
CA ASP A 284 -1.26 -3.73 20.57
C ASP A 284 -2.67 -4.10 20.08
N ASP A 285 -2.95 -5.40 20.02
CA ASP A 285 -4.30 -5.92 19.83
C ASP A 285 -4.85 -6.37 21.18
N ILE A 286 -5.59 -5.47 21.82
CA ILE A 286 -6.23 -5.69 23.13
C ILE A 286 -7.48 -6.60 22.99
N ALA A 287 -7.95 -6.90 21.78
CA ALA A 287 -9.24 -7.56 21.58
C ALA A 287 -9.22 -9.10 21.75
N GLY A 288 -8.05 -9.75 21.77
CA GLY A 288 -7.92 -11.22 21.69
C GLY A 288 -7.90 -12.02 23.00
N GLY A 289 -7.85 -11.38 24.17
CA GLY A 289 -7.82 -12.08 25.47
C GLY A 289 -6.55 -12.90 25.77
N GLN A 290 -5.50 -12.79 24.93
CA GLN A 290 -4.17 -13.35 25.19
C GLN A 290 -3.21 -12.27 25.68
N SER A 291 -2.32 -12.61 26.62
CA SER A 291 -1.22 -11.72 27.03
C SER A 291 -0.32 -11.43 25.83
N THR A 292 0.16 -10.20 25.70
CA THR A 292 1.12 -9.78 24.66
C THR A 292 2.34 -10.69 24.61
N PHE A 293 2.78 -11.18 25.76
CA PHE A 293 3.87 -12.16 25.87
C PHE A 293 3.50 -13.55 25.33
N MET A 294 2.26 -14.03 25.54
CA MET A 294 1.84 -15.34 25.02
C MET A 294 1.71 -15.34 23.50
N ARG A 295 1.25 -14.22 22.93
CA ARG A 295 1.23 -14.03 21.47
C ARG A 295 2.66 -13.99 20.92
N GLU A 296 3.55 -13.24 21.56
CA GLU A 296 4.98 -13.19 21.22
C GLU A 296 5.62 -14.59 21.24
N MET A 297 5.35 -15.40 22.25
CA MET A 297 5.86 -16.77 22.34
C MET A 297 5.25 -17.69 21.27
N SER A 298 3.99 -17.48 20.89
CA SER A 298 3.34 -18.25 19.82
C SER A 298 3.97 -17.93 18.46
N GLU A 299 4.16 -16.64 18.16
CA GLU A 299 4.85 -16.18 16.94
C GLU A 299 6.30 -16.71 16.90
N LEU A 300 7.03 -16.64 18.01
CA LEU A 300 8.38 -17.24 18.10
C LEU A 300 8.34 -18.76 17.88
N THR A 301 7.33 -19.46 18.41
CA THR A 301 7.19 -20.91 18.25
C THR A 301 6.97 -21.29 16.79
N GLU A 302 6.12 -20.55 16.07
CA GLU A 302 5.89 -20.77 14.64
C GLU A 302 7.20 -20.61 13.85
N ILE A 303 7.96 -19.54 14.11
CA ILE A 303 9.27 -19.30 13.48
C ILE A 303 10.22 -20.47 13.75
N LEU A 304 10.38 -20.88 15.01
CA LEU A 304 11.35 -21.92 15.38
C LEU A 304 10.94 -23.32 14.88
N HIS A 305 9.65 -23.56 14.62
CA HIS A 305 9.16 -24.84 14.10
C HIS A 305 9.31 -24.94 12.57
N ASP A 306 9.10 -23.83 11.86
CA ASP A 306 8.95 -23.84 10.40
C ASP A 306 10.16 -23.24 9.65
N ALA A 307 11.08 -22.56 10.34
CA ALA A 307 12.31 -22.07 9.72
C ALA A 307 13.30 -23.21 9.45
N GLY A 308 14.09 -23.06 8.39
CA GLY A 308 15.17 -23.97 8.02
C GLY A 308 16.41 -23.24 7.49
N PRO A 309 17.36 -23.98 6.89
CA PRO A 309 18.63 -23.41 6.39
C PRO A 309 18.47 -22.34 5.30
N ASP A 310 17.34 -22.39 4.58
CA ASP A 310 17.02 -21.52 3.44
C ASP A 310 16.03 -20.41 3.84
N SER A 311 15.85 -20.19 5.14
CA SER A 311 14.96 -19.16 5.68
C SER A 311 15.73 -17.92 6.14
N LEU A 312 15.13 -16.76 5.91
CA LEU A 312 15.56 -15.48 6.48
C LEU A 312 14.68 -15.15 7.69
N VAL A 313 15.27 -14.95 8.86
CA VAL A 313 14.54 -14.74 10.11
C VAL A 313 14.85 -13.37 10.71
N LEU A 314 13.83 -12.55 10.94
CA LEU A 314 13.95 -11.23 11.58
C LEU A 314 13.30 -11.31 12.96
N LEU A 315 14.09 -11.14 14.02
CA LEU A 315 13.61 -11.09 15.40
C LEU A 315 13.92 -9.72 16.01
N ASP A 316 12.89 -8.98 16.41
CA ASP A 316 13.00 -7.69 17.06
C ASP A 316 12.53 -7.76 18.51
N GLU A 317 13.46 -7.55 19.44
CA GLU A 317 13.19 -7.34 20.86
C GLU A 317 12.46 -8.49 21.58
N VAL A 318 12.74 -9.74 21.14
CA VAL A 318 12.20 -10.96 21.75
C VAL A 318 12.49 -11.02 23.25
N GLY A 319 11.48 -11.38 24.04
CA GLY A 319 11.55 -11.55 25.48
C GLY A 319 11.36 -10.25 26.27
N ARG A 320 10.88 -9.15 25.66
CA ARG A 320 10.65 -7.88 26.36
C ARG A 320 9.46 -7.92 27.35
N GLY A 321 8.44 -8.73 27.07
CA GLY A 321 7.19 -8.76 27.85
C GLY A 321 7.23 -9.50 29.20
N THR A 322 8.40 -9.94 29.66
CA THR A 322 8.56 -10.79 30.86
C THR A 322 9.70 -10.31 31.77
N ALA A 323 9.94 -11.02 32.88
CA ALA A 323 11.09 -10.78 33.76
C ALA A 323 12.39 -10.78 32.95
N THR A 324 13.24 -9.77 33.15
CA THR A 324 14.45 -9.51 32.36
C THR A 324 15.38 -10.73 32.26
N THR A 325 15.44 -11.55 33.31
CA THR A 325 16.25 -12.78 33.32
C THR A 325 15.68 -13.85 32.39
N ASP A 326 14.37 -14.11 32.46
CA ASP A 326 13.70 -15.12 31.64
C ASP A 326 13.65 -14.68 30.18
N GLY A 327 13.36 -13.40 29.93
CA GLY A 327 13.35 -12.82 28.60
C GLY A 327 14.69 -12.93 27.89
N ARG A 328 15.79 -12.61 28.59
CA ARG A 328 17.15 -12.78 28.08
C ARG A 328 17.49 -14.26 27.82
N ALA A 329 17.10 -15.16 28.72
CA ALA A 329 17.37 -16.59 28.57
C ALA A 329 16.65 -17.17 27.34
N ILE A 330 15.38 -16.81 27.13
CA ILE A 330 14.60 -17.23 25.96
C ILE A 330 15.19 -16.65 24.67
N ALA A 331 15.51 -15.35 24.66
CA ALA A 331 16.12 -14.71 23.49
C ALA A 331 17.44 -15.38 23.09
N ARG A 332 18.29 -15.70 24.08
CA ARG A 332 19.55 -16.40 23.85
C ARG A 332 19.31 -17.81 23.30
N ALA A 333 18.44 -18.59 23.96
CA ALA A 333 18.12 -19.95 23.53
C ALA A 333 17.53 -19.99 22.10
N ALA A 334 16.71 -19.00 21.74
CA ALA A 334 16.18 -18.87 20.39
C ALA A 334 17.27 -18.56 19.35
N ALA A 335 18.19 -17.64 19.65
CA ALA A 335 19.34 -17.33 18.78
C ALA A 335 20.25 -18.56 18.61
N GLU A 336 20.52 -19.28 19.70
CA GLU A 336 21.29 -20.53 19.67
C GLU A 336 20.60 -21.60 18.83
N PHE A 337 19.28 -21.77 18.96
CA PHE A 337 18.51 -22.74 18.18
C PHE A 337 18.49 -22.42 16.68
N LEU A 338 18.28 -21.14 16.32
CA LEU A 338 18.36 -20.66 14.94
C LEU A 338 19.71 -20.96 14.31
N HIS A 339 20.79 -20.78 15.08
CA HIS A 339 22.15 -21.03 14.62
C HIS A 339 22.52 -22.52 14.54
N ASP A 340 22.35 -23.27 15.64
CA ASP A 340 22.88 -24.63 15.79
C ASP A 340 22.02 -25.68 15.10
N GLU A 341 20.70 -25.60 15.31
CA GLU A 341 19.77 -26.65 14.90
C GLU A 341 19.19 -26.36 13.52
N LEU A 342 18.85 -25.11 13.23
CA LEU A 342 18.21 -24.73 11.97
C LEU A 342 19.20 -24.29 10.89
N GLY A 343 20.34 -23.71 11.28
CA GLY A 343 21.29 -23.10 10.33
C GLY A 343 20.65 -21.99 9.50
N ALA A 344 19.65 -21.30 10.04
CA ALA A 344 18.92 -20.23 9.37
C ALA A 344 19.73 -18.92 9.35
N THR A 345 19.51 -18.07 8.35
CA THR A 345 20.12 -16.73 8.32
C THR A 345 19.23 -15.79 9.12
N ALA A 346 19.76 -15.14 10.16
CA ALA A 346 18.94 -14.36 11.08
C ALA A 346 19.50 -12.97 11.39
N LEU A 347 18.60 -11.99 11.45
CA LEU A 347 18.82 -10.65 11.99
C LEU A 347 18.10 -10.56 13.33
N PHE A 348 18.87 -10.44 14.42
CA PHE A 348 18.37 -10.47 15.78
C PHE A 348 18.61 -9.12 16.47
N ALA A 349 17.63 -8.23 16.41
CA ALA A 349 17.69 -6.97 17.15
C ALA A 349 17.31 -7.18 18.61
N THR A 350 18.17 -6.70 19.51
CA THR A 350 17.99 -6.90 20.96
C THR A 350 18.39 -5.68 21.77
N HIS A 351 17.77 -5.57 22.94
CA HIS A 351 18.17 -4.64 24.01
C HIS A 351 18.98 -5.36 25.10
N TYR A 352 19.13 -6.68 25.01
CA TYR A 352 19.92 -7.49 25.94
C TYR A 352 21.39 -7.48 25.53
N HIS A 353 22.20 -6.63 26.16
CA HIS A 353 23.65 -6.60 25.90
C HIS A 353 24.34 -7.95 26.12
N GLY A 354 23.86 -8.80 27.04
CA GLY A 354 24.45 -10.13 27.24
C GLY A 354 24.24 -11.12 26.07
N LEU A 355 23.50 -10.76 25.02
CA LEU A 355 23.44 -11.54 23.79
C LEU A 355 24.66 -11.28 22.88
N THR A 356 25.39 -10.18 23.06
CA THR A 356 26.55 -9.87 22.20
C THR A 356 27.71 -10.83 22.45
N ASP A 357 27.78 -11.41 23.64
CA ASP A 357 28.78 -12.41 24.02
C ASP A 357 28.67 -13.67 23.14
N LEU A 358 27.51 -13.93 22.52
CA LEU A 358 27.30 -15.08 21.64
C LEU A 358 28.22 -15.07 20.42
N ALA A 359 28.63 -13.88 19.96
CA ALA A 359 29.58 -13.74 18.86
C ALA A 359 30.98 -14.28 19.18
N ASP A 360 31.36 -14.29 20.46
CA ASP A 360 32.63 -14.86 20.91
C ASP A 360 32.53 -16.38 21.16
N GLU A 361 31.31 -16.88 21.38
CA GLU A 361 31.04 -18.27 21.74
C GLU A 361 30.70 -19.18 20.54
N ARG A 362 30.17 -18.62 19.45
CA ARG A 362 29.65 -19.38 18.31
C ARG A 362 30.16 -18.83 16.98
N GLU A 363 30.62 -19.73 16.12
CA GLU A 363 30.97 -19.39 14.74
C GLU A 363 29.74 -18.84 14.00
N ARG A 364 29.95 -17.95 13.02
CA ARG A 364 28.88 -17.32 12.22
C ARG A 364 27.86 -16.50 13.03
N VAL A 365 28.10 -16.25 14.31
CA VAL A 365 27.40 -15.21 15.07
C VAL A 365 28.28 -13.98 15.11
N PHE A 366 27.72 -12.81 14.82
CA PHE A 366 28.47 -11.56 14.85
C PHE A 366 27.61 -10.39 15.32
N ASN A 367 28.28 -9.35 15.82
CA ASN A 367 27.61 -8.18 16.38
C ASN A 367 27.57 -7.04 15.36
N LEU A 368 26.42 -6.38 15.28
CA LEU A 368 26.22 -5.11 14.62
C LEU A 368 25.68 -4.10 15.64
N HIS A 369 26.03 -2.82 15.48
CA HIS A 369 25.40 -1.78 16.26
C HIS A 369 25.17 -0.49 15.48
N PHE A 370 24.16 0.25 15.91
CA PHE A 370 23.89 1.59 15.39
C PHE A 370 24.72 2.65 16.11
N THR A 371 25.36 3.50 15.31
CA THR A 371 26.19 4.59 15.79
C THR A 371 25.34 5.80 16.22
N ALA A 372 25.82 6.51 17.24
CA ALA A 372 25.28 7.78 17.70
C ALA A 372 26.44 8.71 18.06
N THR A 373 26.37 9.97 17.63
CA THR A 373 27.36 10.98 17.99
C THR A 373 26.85 11.85 19.12
N ARG A 374 27.80 12.46 19.83
CA ARG A 374 27.53 13.43 20.89
C ARG A 374 28.20 14.75 20.52
N GLU A 375 27.39 15.76 20.25
CA GLU A 375 27.84 17.14 20.08
C GLU A 375 27.10 18.02 21.08
N ASP A 376 27.84 18.88 21.79
CA ASP A 376 27.32 19.86 22.76
C ASP A 376 26.34 19.34 23.84
N GLY A 377 26.40 18.04 24.11
CA GLY A 377 25.53 17.38 25.10
C GLY A 377 24.27 16.76 24.52
N ASP A 378 23.97 16.98 23.24
CA ASP A 378 22.89 16.32 22.51
C ASP A 378 23.36 15.02 21.86
N VAL A 379 22.43 14.06 21.70
CA VAL A 379 22.71 12.77 21.05
C VAL A 379 22.02 12.77 19.71
N THR A 380 22.81 12.65 18.65
CA THR A 380 22.31 12.53 17.27
C THR A 380 22.46 11.08 16.83
N PHE A 381 21.35 10.46 16.44
CA PHE A 381 21.37 9.13 15.85
C PHE A 381 21.81 9.24 14.39
N LEU A 382 22.94 8.63 14.06
CA LEU A 382 23.48 8.67 12.70
C LEU A 382 22.78 7.67 11.76
N HIS A 383 21.94 6.77 12.31
CA HIS A 383 21.26 5.70 11.57
C HIS A 383 22.19 4.79 10.75
N ARG A 384 23.50 4.81 11.05
CA ARG A 384 24.52 3.98 10.40
C ARG A 384 24.84 2.77 11.26
N VAL A 385 24.71 1.58 10.67
CA VAL A 385 25.11 0.30 11.25
C VAL A 385 26.60 0.07 11.01
N VAL A 386 27.30 -0.41 12.04
CA VAL A 386 28.72 -0.79 11.94
C VAL A 386 28.97 -2.11 12.70
N PRO A 387 30.02 -2.87 12.33
CA PRO A 387 30.41 -4.07 13.06
C PRO A 387 30.79 -3.81 14.52
N GLY A 388 30.58 -4.80 15.37
CA GLY A 388 30.94 -4.80 16.79
C GLY A 388 29.76 -4.58 17.73
N ALA A 389 29.98 -4.81 19.02
CA ALA A 389 28.99 -4.57 20.07
C ALA A 389 28.97 -3.09 20.49
N SER A 390 27.78 -2.57 20.80
CA SER A 390 27.65 -1.22 21.36
C SER A 390 28.27 -1.13 22.76
N SER A 391 29.09 -0.10 23.01
CA SER A 391 29.77 0.13 24.29
C SER A 391 28.94 0.91 25.33
N SER A 392 27.71 1.35 25.01
CA SER A 392 26.93 2.24 25.89
C SER A 392 25.41 2.14 25.73
N SER A 393 24.70 2.19 26.86
CA SER A 393 23.23 2.32 26.91
C SER A 393 22.82 3.79 27.03
N TYR A 394 21.99 4.25 26.10
CA TYR A 394 21.61 5.67 25.97
C TYR A 394 20.23 5.99 26.57
N GLY A 395 19.59 5.02 27.24
CA GLY A 395 18.18 5.13 27.67
C GLY A 395 17.90 6.34 28.57
N VAL A 396 18.76 6.64 29.54
CA VAL A 396 18.60 7.80 30.44
C VAL A 396 18.75 9.13 29.69
N LYS A 397 19.53 9.15 28.60
CA LYS A 397 19.73 10.35 27.79
C LYS A 397 18.60 10.58 26.80
N VAL A 398 18.01 9.52 26.25
CA VAL A 398 16.78 9.60 25.45
C VAL A 398 15.63 10.17 26.29
N ALA A 399 15.53 9.78 27.57
CA ALA A 399 14.56 10.37 28.50
C ALA A 399 14.78 11.88 28.68
N GLU A 400 16.02 12.34 28.79
CA GLU A 400 16.35 13.78 28.87
C GLU A 400 15.93 14.53 27.59
N LEU A 401 16.20 13.97 26.41
CA LEU A 401 15.76 14.54 25.12
C LEU A 401 14.23 14.59 24.97
N ALA A 402 13.53 13.60 25.54
CA ALA A 402 12.07 13.58 25.61
C ALA A 402 11.49 14.57 26.63
N GLY A 403 12.33 15.37 27.31
CA GLY A 403 11.91 16.40 28.26
C GLY A 403 11.64 15.89 29.67
N VAL A 404 12.15 14.71 30.05
CA VAL A 404 12.03 14.20 31.42
C VAL A 404 12.74 15.15 32.40
N PRO A 405 12.12 15.50 33.56
CA PRO A 405 12.71 16.46 34.49
C PRO A 405 14.13 16.09 34.94
N GLY A 406 15.04 17.07 34.98
CA GLY A 406 16.46 16.85 35.29
C GLY A 406 16.71 16.07 36.58
N ALA A 407 15.94 16.32 37.64
CA ALA A 407 16.06 15.56 38.90
C ALA A 407 15.78 14.06 38.74
N VAL A 408 14.91 13.66 37.81
CA VAL A 408 14.63 12.25 37.49
C VAL A 408 15.76 11.67 36.64
N VAL A 409 16.27 12.42 35.66
CA VAL A 409 17.40 12.02 34.81
C VAL A 409 18.66 11.79 35.66
N ASP A 410 18.98 12.73 36.55
CA ASP A 410 20.13 12.63 37.45
C ASP A 410 20.01 11.43 38.39
N ARG A 411 18.81 11.22 38.96
CA ARG A 411 18.57 10.05 39.79
C ARG A 411 18.70 8.74 39.01
N ALA A 412 18.24 8.70 37.75
CA ALA A 412 18.38 7.53 36.89
C ALA A 412 19.85 7.25 36.54
N ARG A 413 20.67 8.29 36.31
CA ARG A 413 22.13 8.14 36.11
C ARG A 413 22.81 7.51 37.32
N ASP A 414 22.47 7.97 38.53
CA ASP A 414 23.03 7.42 39.77
C ASP A 414 22.70 5.93 39.94
N LEU A 415 21.46 5.53 39.60
CA LEU A 415 21.01 4.14 39.72
C LEU A 415 21.73 3.23 38.73
N VAL A 416 21.88 3.66 37.48
CA VAL A 416 22.62 2.90 36.45
C VAL A 416 24.08 2.72 36.87
N ALA A 417 24.74 3.80 37.33
CA ALA A 417 26.12 3.72 37.79
C ALA A 417 26.30 2.78 39.00
N ALA A 418 25.32 2.71 39.90
CA ALA A 418 25.32 1.78 41.02
C ALA A 418 25.18 0.32 40.58
N GLU A 419 24.27 0.03 39.65
CA GLU A 419 24.07 -1.32 39.09
C GLU A 419 25.29 -1.80 38.29
N GLU A 420 25.92 -0.93 37.50
CA GLU A 420 27.17 -1.26 36.78
C GLU A 420 28.32 -1.56 37.75
N ALA A 421 28.46 -0.78 38.82
CA ALA A 421 29.45 -1.02 39.86
C ALA A 421 29.21 -2.35 40.60
N ASP A 422 27.95 -2.72 40.85
CA ASP A 422 27.61 -3.99 41.48
C ASP A 422 27.81 -5.19 40.54
N ARG A 423 27.49 -5.06 39.24
CA ARG A 423 27.84 -6.07 38.23
C ARG A 423 29.35 -6.27 38.12
N TRP A 424 30.13 -5.20 38.15
CA TRP A 424 31.59 -5.29 38.14
C TRP A 424 32.12 -6.01 39.39
N ARG A 425 31.61 -5.69 40.59
CA ARG A 425 31.97 -6.37 41.84
C ARG A 425 31.59 -7.86 41.84
N ALA A 426 30.45 -8.22 41.27
CA ALA A 426 30.02 -9.61 41.13
C ALA A 426 30.91 -10.39 40.15
N ALA A 427 31.28 -9.80 39.01
CA ALA A 427 32.17 -10.41 38.02
C ALA A 427 33.61 -10.57 38.55
N SER A 428 34.10 -9.62 39.35
CA SER A 428 35.45 -9.66 39.94
C SER A 428 35.56 -10.43 41.27
N GLY A 429 34.44 -10.88 41.83
CA GLY A 429 34.37 -11.67 43.07
C GLY A 429 34.38 -13.20 42.89
N ALA A 430 34.19 -13.72 41.67
CA ALA A 430 34.06 -15.15 41.39
C ALA A 430 35.39 -15.92 41.25
N GLY A 431 36.53 -15.32 41.63
CA GLY A 431 37.84 -15.95 41.53
C GLY A 431 38.73 -15.61 42.72
N ARG A 432 38.43 -16.14 43.92
CA ARG A 432 39.39 -16.34 45.02
C ARG A 432 38.76 -17.08 46.20
N GLU A 433 38.75 -18.40 46.14
CA GLU A 433 38.95 -19.23 47.34
C GLU A 433 40.06 -20.24 47.05
N ASP A 434 40.90 -20.46 48.07
CA ASP A 434 42.08 -21.31 48.15
C ASP A 434 43.42 -20.82 47.55
N ALA A 435 44.16 -20.05 48.37
CA ALA A 435 45.59 -20.32 48.59
C ALA A 435 46.10 -19.71 49.90
N VAL A 436 46.77 -20.58 50.66
CA VAL A 436 47.45 -20.37 51.93
C VAL A 436 48.64 -19.41 51.79
N ASP A 437 48.82 -18.56 52.80
CA ASP A 437 49.99 -17.71 53.06
C ASP A 437 51.31 -18.52 53.00
N PRO A 438 52.33 -18.03 52.25
CA PRO A 438 53.53 -17.66 53.00
C PRO A 438 54.16 -16.34 52.56
N ALA A 439 54.64 -15.64 53.57
CA ALA A 439 55.49 -14.47 53.53
C ALA A 439 56.77 -14.61 52.67
N ASP A 440 57.20 -13.43 52.23
CA ASP A 440 58.56 -13.00 51.93
C ASP A 440 59.14 -13.38 50.55
N ARG A 441 59.14 -12.39 49.64
CA ARG A 441 60.34 -11.92 48.93
C ARG A 441 60.06 -10.69 48.07
N SER A 442 60.94 -9.71 48.24
CA SER A 442 61.17 -8.55 47.40
C SER A 442 61.61 -8.92 45.99
N GLY A 443 61.17 -8.14 45.00
CA GLY A 443 61.66 -8.21 43.62
C GLY A 443 60.95 -7.20 42.71
N GLU A 444 61.67 -6.16 42.32
CA GLU A 444 61.32 -5.21 41.25
C GLU A 444 61.24 -5.93 39.89
N GLY A 445 60.33 -5.48 39.03
CA GLY A 445 60.21 -5.97 37.65
C GLY A 445 59.12 -5.23 36.88
N GLU A 446 59.54 -4.34 35.98
CA GLU A 446 58.74 -3.59 35.02
C GLU A 446 58.09 -4.52 33.96
N ALA A 447 56.89 -4.17 33.50
CA ALA A 447 56.34 -4.66 32.24
C ALA A 447 55.44 -3.59 31.60
N GLU A 448 55.91 -3.08 30.45
CA GLU A 448 55.20 -2.25 29.48
C GLU A 448 54.26 -3.09 28.60
N GLY A 449 53.24 -2.41 28.04
CA GLY A 449 52.38 -2.87 26.95
C GLY A 449 50.92 -2.45 27.21
N ASP A 450 50.13 -1.97 26.25
CA ASP A 450 50.36 -1.53 24.88
C ASP A 450 49.19 -0.56 24.62
N ARG A 451 49.45 0.63 24.07
CA ARG A 451 48.41 1.62 23.73
C ARG A 451 48.58 1.97 22.26
N ASP A 452 47.89 1.23 21.40
CA ASP A 452 47.71 1.64 20.02
C ASP A 452 46.28 1.32 19.58
N GLY A 453 45.57 2.35 19.13
CA GLY A 453 44.13 2.28 18.83
C GLY A 453 43.45 3.62 18.56
N ASP A 454 44.16 4.75 18.65
CA ASP A 454 43.55 6.09 18.48
C ASP A 454 44.26 6.95 17.40
N ALA A 455 44.92 6.29 16.44
CA ALA A 455 45.68 6.95 15.37
C ALA A 455 44.89 7.07 14.04
N SER A 456 43.99 6.14 13.71
CA SER A 456 43.32 6.12 12.40
C SER A 456 42.18 7.14 12.26
N LEU A 457 41.56 7.57 13.36
CA LEU A 457 40.44 8.53 13.34
C LEU A 457 40.89 9.98 13.13
N ARG A 458 42.12 10.32 13.51
CA ARG A 458 42.67 11.68 13.41
C ARG A 458 43.18 12.03 12.01
N GLU A 459 43.56 11.03 11.22
CA GLU A 459 44.09 11.25 9.87
C GLU A 459 42.97 11.52 8.85
N PHE A 460 41.79 10.92 9.05
CA PHE A 460 40.63 11.09 8.16
C PHE A 460 39.91 12.44 8.35
N LEU A 461 39.82 12.95 9.59
CA LEU A 461 39.16 14.23 9.90
C LEU A 461 39.92 15.47 9.41
N ALA A 462 41.15 15.31 8.93
CA ALA A 462 41.96 16.41 8.40
C ALA A 462 41.68 16.71 6.91
N GLU A 463 41.06 15.78 6.17
CA GLU A 463 40.81 15.94 4.72
C GLU A 463 39.47 16.64 4.39
N GLU A 464 38.46 16.59 5.26
CA GLU A 464 37.16 17.24 5.00
C GLU A 464 37.07 18.71 5.45
N ALA A 465 38.05 19.22 6.22
CA ALA A 465 38.01 20.57 6.76
C ALA A 465 38.49 21.67 5.78
N SER A 466 38.78 21.34 4.52
CA SER A 466 39.36 22.26 3.55
C SER A 466 38.56 22.46 2.26
N GLU A 467 37.23 22.43 2.31
CA GLU A 467 36.30 22.92 1.29
C GLU A 467 34.99 23.18 2.06
N ASP A 468 34.48 24.39 2.30
CA ASP A 468 34.07 25.36 1.30
C ASP A 468 33.76 26.72 1.97
N GLY A 469 34.00 27.80 1.23
CA GLY A 469 33.91 29.17 1.72
C GLY A 469 32.80 29.98 1.06
N SER A 470 31.92 30.53 1.90
CA SER A 470 31.11 31.75 1.68
C SER A 470 30.08 31.77 0.54
N ARG A 471 28.83 32.13 0.88
CA ARG A 471 28.09 33.23 0.24
C ARG A 471 26.87 33.62 1.08
N SER A 472 26.50 34.89 0.92
CA SER A 472 25.70 35.74 1.81
C SER A 472 24.45 36.28 1.09
N GLY A 473 23.41 36.60 1.87
CA GLY A 473 22.32 37.56 1.57
C GLY A 473 20.99 36.91 1.17
N SER A 474 19.79 37.43 1.51
CA SER A 474 19.36 38.63 2.22
C SER A 474 17.88 38.48 2.66
N GLU A 475 17.45 39.30 3.62
CA GLU A 475 16.05 39.49 4.08
C GLU A 475 15.12 40.13 3.02
N ALA A 476 13.80 39.88 3.10
CA ALA A 476 12.72 40.91 3.09
C ALA A 476 11.28 40.33 3.14
N ASP A 477 10.50 40.84 4.12
CA ASP A 477 9.08 41.28 4.16
C ASP A 477 7.88 40.54 3.51
N THR A 478 6.76 40.62 4.24
CA THR A 478 5.41 39.98 4.18
C THR A 478 4.37 40.78 3.33
N PRO A 479 3.03 40.49 3.36
CA PRO A 479 2.09 39.59 2.60
C PRO A 479 1.18 40.39 1.57
N PRO A 480 -0.08 40.05 1.15
CA PRO A 480 -0.99 38.88 1.36
C PRO A 480 -1.76 38.32 0.12
N GLU A 481 -2.60 37.33 0.42
CA GLU A 481 -3.62 36.52 -0.30
C GLU A 481 -4.32 37.07 -1.57
N SER A 482 -4.60 36.17 -2.53
CA SER A 482 -5.87 36.16 -3.31
C SER A 482 -6.19 34.80 -3.98
N GLU A 483 -7.38 34.30 -3.64
CA GLU A 483 -8.37 33.40 -4.28
C GLU A 483 -8.17 32.69 -5.64
N ARG A 484 -8.88 31.53 -5.73
CA ARG A 484 -9.60 30.86 -6.85
C ARG A 484 -9.01 29.48 -7.24
N ALA A 485 -9.77 28.40 -7.45
CA ALA A 485 -11.21 28.21 -7.68
C ALA A 485 -11.66 26.78 -7.32
N GLU A 486 -12.95 26.62 -7.00
CA GLU A 486 -13.69 25.35 -6.99
C GLU A 486 -13.84 24.75 -8.41
N PRO A 487 -14.25 23.48 -8.50
CA PRO A 487 -15.41 23.17 -9.32
C PRO A 487 -16.53 22.48 -8.53
N THR A 488 -17.73 22.88 -8.91
CA THR A 488 -19.05 22.53 -8.44
C THR A 488 -19.54 21.17 -8.98
N GLY A 489 -20.17 20.38 -8.10
CA GLY A 489 -21.52 19.84 -8.32
C GLY A 489 -21.67 18.38 -8.79
N GLY A 490 -22.43 17.59 -8.02
CA GLY A 490 -23.07 16.36 -8.48
C GLY A 490 -23.54 15.44 -7.36
N ASP A 491 -24.71 15.74 -6.77
CA ASP A 491 -25.45 14.97 -5.78
C ASP A 491 -25.64 13.47 -6.13
N ASP A 492 -25.32 12.59 -5.18
CA ASP A 492 -26.16 11.42 -4.89
C ASP A 492 -25.89 10.95 -3.46
N ASP A 493 -26.77 11.29 -2.51
CA ASP A 493 -26.87 10.56 -1.24
C ASP A 493 -28.25 10.76 -0.62
N ARG A 494 -29.14 9.79 -0.85
CA ARG A 494 -30.36 9.64 -0.06
C ARG A 494 -29.96 9.34 1.39
N PRO A 495 -30.53 10.02 2.39
CA PRO A 495 -30.17 9.74 3.78
C PRO A 495 -30.71 8.36 4.18
N ALA A 496 -29.81 7.47 4.59
CA ALA A 496 -30.17 6.33 5.42
C ALA A 496 -30.85 6.87 6.69
N ALA A 497 -32.10 6.47 6.89
CA ALA A 497 -32.91 6.92 8.00
C ALA A 497 -32.25 6.56 9.35
N GLY A 498 -31.88 7.58 10.13
CA GLY A 498 -31.49 7.43 11.53
C GLY A 498 -30.22 8.16 12.00
N ALA A 499 -29.41 8.72 11.10
CA ALA A 499 -28.20 9.46 11.51
C ALA A 499 -28.49 10.95 11.75
N PRO A 500 -28.02 11.57 12.85
CA PRO A 500 -28.15 13.01 13.07
C PRO A 500 -27.47 13.79 11.94
N PRO A 501 -28.09 14.89 11.45
CA PRO A 501 -27.58 15.63 10.29
C PRO A 501 -26.19 16.22 10.58
N GLY A 502 -25.22 15.94 9.70
CA GLY A 502 -23.84 16.44 9.79
C GLY A 502 -22.79 15.41 10.19
N LEU A 503 -23.19 14.29 10.83
CA LEU A 503 -22.24 13.27 11.32
C LEU A 503 -21.45 12.60 10.18
N ALA A 504 -22.11 12.35 9.04
CA ALA A 504 -21.48 11.75 7.87
C ALA A 504 -20.47 12.67 7.17
N ALA A 505 -20.65 13.99 7.25
CA ALA A 505 -19.69 14.96 6.73
C ALA A 505 -18.47 15.05 7.65
N GLU A 506 -18.70 15.10 8.97
CA GLU A 506 -17.64 15.15 9.98
C GLU A 506 -16.76 13.90 9.97
N LEU A 507 -17.34 12.72 9.73
CA LEU A 507 -16.60 11.46 9.52
C LEU A 507 -15.74 11.47 8.25
N ARG A 508 -16.20 12.13 7.17
CA ARG A 508 -15.45 12.23 5.90
C ARG A 508 -14.28 13.22 6.02
N ASP A 509 -14.38 14.20 6.91
CA ASP A 509 -13.35 15.23 7.14
C ASP A 509 -12.25 14.81 8.14
N LEU A 510 -12.38 13.64 8.79
CA LEU A 510 -11.34 13.11 9.67
C LEU A 510 -10.12 12.60 8.88
N ASP A 511 -9.01 13.30 9.00
CA ASP A 511 -7.71 12.88 8.44
C ASP A 511 -7.01 11.88 9.35
N LEU A 512 -7.43 10.62 9.26
CA LEU A 512 -6.88 9.51 10.04
C LEU A 512 -5.37 9.31 9.83
N ALA A 513 -4.79 9.80 8.73
CA ALA A 513 -3.36 9.66 8.44
C ALA A 513 -2.49 10.59 9.30
N ARG A 514 -3.07 11.66 9.87
CA ARG A 514 -2.36 12.66 10.68
C ARG A 514 -2.72 12.65 12.15
N MET A 515 -3.75 11.90 12.53
CA MET A 515 -4.17 11.80 13.93
C MET A 515 -3.33 10.77 14.67
N THR A 516 -2.98 11.08 15.93
CA THR A 516 -2.46 10.05 16.83
C THR A 516 -3.56 9.05 17.21
N PRO A 517 -3.23 7.81 17.60
CA PRO A 517 -4.24 6.81 17.95
C PRO A 517 -5.21 7.26 19.05
N ILE A 518 -4.74 8.06 20.01
CA ILE A 518 -5.59 8.62 21.09
C ILE A 518 -6.55 9.68 20.55
N GLU A 519 -6.12 10.53 19.64
CA GLU A 519 -6.98 11.55 19.04
C GLU A 519 -8.08 10.92 18.17
N ALA A 520 -7.75 9.87 17.43
CA ALA A 520 -8.73 9.11 16.64
C ALA A 520 -9.76 8.42 17.55
N LEU A 521 -9.32 7.83 18.66
CA LEU A 521 -10.19 7.21 19.67
C LEU A 521 -11.11 8.22 20.36
N ASN A 522 -10.58 9.41 20.71
CA ASN A 522 -11.38 10.48 21.30
C ASN A 522 -12.40 11.03 20.30
N ALA A 523 -12.01 11.28 19.06
CA ALA A 523 -12.92 11.75 18.01
C ALA A 523 -14.04 10.73 17.74
N LEU A 524 -13.71 9.42 17.73
CA LEU A 524 -14.70 8.36 17.60
C LEU A 524 -15.64 8.29 18.80
N HIS A 525 -15.12 8.44 20.02
CA HIS A 525 -15.92 8.47 21.25
C HIS A 525 -16.89 9.66 21.27
N ASP A 526 -16.42 10.84 20.87
CA ASP A 526 -17.25 12.05 20.77
C ASP A 526 -18.35 11.89 19.72
N LEU A 527 -18.05 11.28 18.57
CA LEU A 527 -19.06 10.97 17.55
C LEU A 527 -20.08 9.93 18.02
N GLN A 528 -19.64 8.89 18.77
CA GLN A 528 -20.54 7.87 19.33
C GLN A 528 -21.48 8.45 20.40
N SER A 529 -20.96 9.26 21.32
CA SER A 529 -21.78 9.88 22.37
C SER A 529 -22.91 10.76 21.80
N ARG A 530 -22.68 11.42 20.67
CA ARG A 530 -23.67 12.25 19.98
C ARG A 530 -24.74 11.44 19.23
N VAL A 531 -24.44 10.19 18.87
CA VAL A 531 -25.45 9.27 18.33
C VAL A 531 -26.36 8.75 19.44
N ASP A 532 -25.84 8.59 20.65
CA ASP A 532 -26.61 8.14 21.82
C ASP A 532 -27.50 9.24 22.44
N ASP A 533 -27.12 10.51 22.29
CA ASP A 533 -27.87 11.66 22.85
C ASP A 533 -29.04 12.16 21.96
N ASP A 534 -29.04 11.87 20.65
CA ASP A 534 -30.07 12.31 19.68
C ASP A 534 -31.01 11.17 19.17
N GLY A 535 -31.03 10.02 19.87
CA GLY A 535 -31.84 8.82 19.55
C GLY A 535 -33.28 8.81 20.07
#